data_AF-A0AAN6XEP3-F1
#
_entry.id   AF-A0AAN6XEP3-F1
#
_cell.length_a   1.000
_cell.length_b   1.000
_cell.length_c   1.000
_cell.angle_alpha   90.00
_cell.angle_beta   90.00
_cell.angle_gamma   90.00
#
_symmetry.space_group_name_H-M   'P 1'
#
loop_
_entity.id
_entity.type
_entity.pdbx_description
1 polymer ?
#
loop_
_entity_poly.entity_id
_entity_poly.type
_entity_poly.pdbx_seq_one_letter_code
_entity_poly.pdbx_strand_id
1 'polypeptide(L)'
;MATSQSDRVAILRSHRVRWFVLGWVAWLGISGALVVLTVPSSRIIIAVLSGVWVLSVIGVLGVCLLLLFASLSGGDKPLLLGLKSKYSQNLGNTVITLLAATITLPFLYWTVWDPERTRNVITFDRDIVASVHFPSITLFQRVDWTSQAKLEVDPPPKCFLGWHNETAPDCEITSAEYTGACQCGNRWSDRIEDFEWQNTSYRAFTLTSSISMVSPMPTYQMIAQAFFTYDTAKARADSSRVLSPSVWIAVYDPTLTVQQALESGYTRMVLINANGMAALNLGLNYREALGKAPAYDYQLSISTVPSMDLQCDTSDPKGASGPCFLSLFVQFPSFERQVSQQDVAMKWQDVAADAGSWFALFQLLGWISSGLAWYKG
;
A
#
# COMPACT_ATOMS: atom_id res chain seq x y z
N MET A 1 -72.71 -1.47 39.31
CA MET A 1 -71.66 -0.82 38.50
C MET A 1 -70.83 -1.91 37.84
N ALA A 2 -71.13 -2.23 36.58
CA ALA A 2 -70.41 -3.25 35.82
C ALA A 2 -69.51 -2.54 34.78
N THR A 3 -68.19 -2.62 34.98
CA THR A 3 -67.20 -2.15 34.02
C THR A 3 -67.29 -3.00 32.75
N SER A 4 -67.56 -2.34 31.63
CA SER A 4 -67.65 -2.92 30.29
C SER A 4 -66.42 -3.76 29.94
N GLN A 5 -66.68 -4.97 29.45
CA GLN A 5 -65.71 -5.96 28.98
C GLN A 5 -64.87 -5.46 27.78
N SER A 6 -65.27 -4.35 27.12
CA SER A 6 -64.59 -3.80 25.94
C SER A 6 -63.27 -3.08 26.27
N ASP A 7 -63.21 -2.41 27.42
CA ASP A 7 -62.01 -1.60 27.78
C ASP A 7 -60.85 -2.47 28.22
N ARG A 8 -61.14 -3.66 28.78
CA ARG A 8 -60.10 -4.66 29.12
C ARG A 8 -59.45 -5.26 27.87
N VAL A 9 -60.16 -5.36 26.73
CA VAL A 9 -59.65 -6.00 25.50
C VAL A 9 -58.79 -5.04 24.66
N ALA A 10 -59.10 -3.73 24.66
CA ALA A 10 -58.32 -2.71 23.95
C ALA A 10 -56.92 -2.51 24.58
N ILE A 11 -56.84 -2.50 25.91
CA ILE A 11 -55.58 -2.37 26.65
C ILE A 11 -54.69 -3.61 26.45
N LEU A 12 -55.29 -4.82 26.42
CA LEU A 12 -54.56 -6.08 26.17
C LEU A 12 -53.98 -6.19 24.74
N ARG A 13 -54.62 -5.59 23.72
CA ARG A 13 -54.15 -5.63 22.31
C ARG A 13 -53.02 -4.63 22.01
N SER A 14 -53.09 -3.42 22.56
CA SER A 14 -51.99 -2.44 22.52
C SER A 14 -50.73 -2.99 23.20
N HIS A 15 -50.92 -3.71 24.31
CA HIS A 15 -49.84 -4.41 25.01
C HIS A 15 -49.20 -5.47 24.10
N ARG A 16 -49.96 -6.40 23.51
CA ARG A 16 -49.39 -7.51 22.72
C ARG A 16 -48.58 -7.05 21.50
N VAL A 17 -49.02 -6.02 20.78
CA VAL A 17 -48.26 -5.49 19.64
C VAL A 17 -47.00 -4.74 20.12
N ARG A 18 -47.07 -4.00 21.22
CA ARG A 18 -45.88 -3.39 21.84
C ARG A 18 -44.89 -4.45 22.35
N TRP A 19 -45.36 -5.54 22.93
CA TRP A 19 -44.50 -6.66 23.36
C TRP A 19 -43.93 -7.45 22.19
N PHE A 20 -44.66 -7.54 21.07
CA PHE A 20 -44.11 -8.13 19.85
C PHE A 20 -43.00 -7.25 19.27
N VAL A 21 -43.21 -5.93 19.17
CA VAL A 21 -42.19 -4.97 18.69
C VAL A 21 -41.00 -4.87 19.65
N LEU A 22 -41.23 -4.80 20.97
CA LEU A 22 -40.17 -4.81 21.98
C LEU A 22 -39.41 -6.15 21.98
N GLY A 23 -40.12 -7.27 21.83
CA GLY A 23 -39.52 -8.58 21.65
C GLY A 23 -38.67 -8.67 20.38
N TRP A 24 -39.11 -8.01 19.30
CA TRP A 24 -38.36 -7.94 18.04
C TRP A 24 -37.12 -7.06 18.14
N VAL A 25 -37.22 -5.88 18.76
CA VAL A 25 -36.08 -4.99 19.00
C VAL A 25 -35.08 -5.63 19.96
N ALA A 26 -35.55 -6.33 20.99
CA ALA A 26 -34.71 -7.10 21.90
C ALA A 26 -34.05 -8.28 21.18
N TRP A 27 -34.78 -9.01 20.34
CA TRP A 27 -34.23 -10.14 19.58
C TRP A 27 -33.20 -9.69 18.53
N LEU A 28 -33.45 -8.59 17.81
CA LEU A 28 -32.48 -7.98 16.90
C LEU A 28 -31.23 -7.49 17.64
N GLY A 29 -31.41 -6.86 18.80
CA GLY A 29 -30.31 -6.41 19.65
C GLY A 29 -29.46 -7.55 20.18
N ILE A 30 -30.09 -8.64 20.64
CA ILE A 30 -29.39 -9.84 21.13
C ILE A 30 -28.67 -10.57 19.98
N SER A 31 -29.31 -10.67 18.81
CA SER A 31 -28.74 -11.32 17.63
C SER A 31 -27.57 -10.52 17.05
N GLY A 32 -27.69 -9.19 16.97
CA GLY A 32 -26.61 -8.29 16.58
C GLY A 32 -25.44 -8.32 17.57
N ALA A 33 -25.72 -8.33 18.88
CA ALA A 33 -24.70 -8.48 19.91
C ALA A 33 -23.98 -9.83 19.82
N LEU A 34 -24.69 -10.93 19.53
CA LEU A 34 -24.08 -12.24 19.34
C LEU A 34 -23.13 -12.26 18.13
N VAL A 35 -23.52 -11.67 17.00
CA VAL A 35 -22.67 -11.59 15.80
C VAL A 35 -21.40 -10.78 16.07
N VAL A 36 -21.51 -9.66 16.78
CA VAL A 36 -20.37 -8.80 17.17
C VAL A 36 -19.47 -9.47 18.22
N LEU A 37 -20.01 -10.31 19.10
CA LEU A 37 -19.23 -11.03 20.12
C LEU A 37 -18.52 -12.29 19.58
N THR A 38 -18.97 -12.86 18.45
CA THR A 38 -18.38 -14.08 17.86
C THR A 38 -17.29 -13.82 16.81
N VAL A 39 -16.75 -12.59 16.74
CA VAL A 39 -15.93 -12.09 15.63
C VAL A 39 -14.64 -12.85 15.31
N PRO A 40 -14.03 -13.76 16.13
CA PRO A 40 -12.86 -14.48 15.62
C PRO A 40 -13.11 -15.93 15.15
N SER A 41 -14.20 -16.62 15.48
CA SER A 41 -14.07 -18.09 15.62
C SER A 41 -14.50 -18.99 14.45
N SER A 42 -15.29 -18.57 13.45
CA SER A 42 -15.56 -19.44 12.27
C SER A 42 -16.43 -18.79 11.19
N ARG A 43 -15.99 -18.85 9.93
CA ARG A 43 -16.78 -18.47 8.74
C ARG A 43 -18.11 -19.25 8.64
N ILE A 44 -18.16 -20.47 9.19
CA ILE A 44 -19.35 -21.33 9.18
C ILE A 44 -20.38 -20.82 10.19
N ILE A 45 -19.95 -20.33 11.35
CA ILE A 45 -20.86 -19.77 12.37
C ILE A 45 -21.50 -18.48 11.87
N ILE A 46 -20.72 -17.63 11.19
CA ILE A 46 -21.24 -16.40 10.55
C ILE A 46 -22.25 -16.75 9.44
N ALA A 47 -21.97 -17.76 8.61
CA ALA A 47 -22.88 -18.20 7.56
C ALA A 47 -24.18 -18.82 8.08
N VAL A 48 -24.12 -19.58 9.18
CA VAL A 48 -25.31 -20.16 9.82
C VAL A 48 -26.15 -19.06 10.49
N LEU A 49 -25.51 -18.13 11.20
CA LEU A 49 -26.20 -17.01 11.84
C LEU A 49 -26.82 -16.07 10.80
N SER A 50 -26.12 -15.77 9.69
CA SER A 50 -26.69 -14.98 8.60
C SER A 50 -27.83 -15.71 7.89
N GLY A 51 -27.73 -17.02 7.69
CA GLY A 51 -28.81 -17.84 7.12
C GLY A 51 -30.07 -17.87 7.99
N VAL A 52 -29.91 -18.02 9.31
CA VAL A 52 -31.01 -17.94 10.29
C VAL A 52 -31.62 -16.54 10.30
N TRP A 53 -30.79 -15.50 10.19
CA TRP A 53 -31.24 -14.11 10.11
C TRP A 53 -32.06 -13.86 8.83
N VAL A 54 -31.58 -14.30 7.68
CA VAL A 54 -32.29 -14.22 6.39
C VAL A 54 -33.62 -14.97 6.44
N LEU A 55 -33.65 -16.18 7.00
CA LEU A 55 -34.90 -16.95 7.16
C LEU A 55 -35.89 -16.26 8.10
N SER A 56 -35.41 -15.65 9.18
CA SER A 56 -36.26 -14.89 10.12
C SER A 56 -36.84 -13.63 9.46
N VAL A 57 -36.04 -12.93 8.66
CA VAL A 57 -36.46 -11.76 7.90
C VAL A 57 -37.44 -12.14 6.79
N ILE A 58 -37.21 -13.24 6.06
CA ILE A 58 -38.15 -13.78 5.05
C ILE A 58 -39.47 -14.22 5.71
N GLY A 59 -39.42 -14.87 6.87
CA GLY A 59 -40.61 -15.27 7.62
C GLY A 59 -41.46 -14.07 8.03
N VAL A 60 -40.82 -13.00 8.53
CA VAL A 60 -41.51 -11.76 8.93
C VAL A 60 -41.97 -10.95 7.72
N LEU A 61 -41.21 -10.95 6.63
CA LEU A 61 -41.65 -10.44 5.32
C LEU A 61 -42.91 -11.14 4.84
N GLY A 62 -42.98 -12.47 4.95
CA GLY A 62 -44.15 -13.26 4.61
C GLY A 62 -45.36 -12.89 5.46
N VAL A 63 -45.18 -12.69 6.77
CA VAL A 63 -46.24 -12.24 7.68
C VAL A 63 -46.68 -10.80 7.37
N CYS A 64 -45.75 -9.89 7.08
CA CYS A 64 -46.06 -8.51 6.71
C CYS A 64 -46.76 -8.41 5.34
N LEU A 65 -46.34 -9.20 4.34
CA LEU A 65 -47.02 -9.34 3.05
C LEU A 65 -48.41 -9.93 3.21
N LEU A 66 -48.58 -10.96 4.04
CA LEU A 66 -49.90 -11.53 4.36
C LEU A 66 -50.81 -10.49 5.04
N LEU A 67 -50.28 -9.67 5.94
CA LEU A 67 -51.02 -8.59 6.59
C LEU A 67 -51.36 -7.45 5.61
N LEU A 68 -50.48 -7.14 4.65
CA LEU A 68 -50.73 -6.18 3.57
C LEU A 68 -51.77 -6.70 2.57
N PHE A 69 -51.69 -7.97 2.16
CA PHE A 69 -52.67 -8.62 1.26
C PHE A 69 -54.05 -8.74 1.92
N ALA A 70 -54.10 -9.11 3.20
CA ALA A 70 -55.34 -9.12 3.98
C ALA A 70 -55.96 -7.71 4.12
N SER A 71 -55.15 -6.65 4.03
CA SER A 71 -55.61 -5.26 4.05
C SER A 71 -56.07 -4.74 2.67
N LEU A 72 -55.60 -5.33 1.56
CA LEU A 72 -55.91 -4.91 0.18
C LEU A 72 -57.10 -5.66 -0.43
N SER A 73 -57.47 -6.83 0.10
CA SER A 73 -58.67 -7.59 -0.27
C SER A 73 -59.94 -6.90 0.26
N GLY A 74 -60.31 -5.78 -0.35
CA GLY A 74 -61.61 -5.15 -0.20
C GLY A 74 -62.63 -5.80 -1.12
N GLY A 75 -63.34 -6.81 -0.63
CA GLY A 75 -64.46 -7.44 -1.33
C GLY A 75 -65.28 -8.33 -0.39
N ASP A 76 -66.35 -7.75 0.15
CA ASP A 76 -67.50 -8.32 0.88
C ASP A 76 -67.27 -9.31 2.06
N LYS A 77 -67.56 -8.76 3.25
CA LYS A 77 -67.64 -9.27 4.65
C LYS A 77 -68.15 -10.73 4.83
N PRO A 78 -68.02 -11.33 6.06
CA PRO A 78 -67.01 -11.16 7.11
C PRO A 78 -66.51 -12.52 7.67
N LEU A 79 -65.24 -12.61 8.09
CA LEU A 79 -64.91 -13.41 9.28
C LEU A 79 -63.59 -12.91 9.91
N LEU A 80 -63.73 -12.44 11.15
CA LEU A 80 -62.66 -12.12 12.10
C LEU A 80 -61.62 -11.07 11.67
N LEU A 81 -61.98 -9.79 11.83
CA LEU A 81 -61.21 -8.68 12.41
C LEU A 81 -61.58 -7.38 11.68
N GLY A 82 -62.44 -6.58 12.31
CA GLY A 82 -62.68 -5.19 11.92
C GLY A 82 -61.44 -4.34 12.17
N LEU A 83 -60.48 -4.40 11.24
CA LEU A 83 -59.32 -3.52 11.18
C LEU A 83 -59.62 -2.37 10.20
N LYS A 84 -60.41 -1.38 10.64
CA LYS A 84 -60.35 -0.03 10.03
C LYS A 84 -59.21 0.74 10.68
N SER A 85 -57.97 0.31 10.44
CA SER A 85 -56.79 1.11 10.76
C SER A 85 -56.52 2.02 9.57
N LYS A 86 -56.58 3.35 9.76
CA LYS A 86 -56.10 4.30 8.75
C LYS A 86 -54.60 4.04 8.56
N TYR A 87 -54.24 3.41 7.46
CA TYR A 87 -52.86 3.22 7.03
C TYR A 87 -52.23 4.59 6.83
N SER A 88 -51.21 4.96 7.61
CA SER A 88 -50.49 6.22 7.41
C SER A 88 -49.42 6.02 6.33
N GLN A 89 -49.41 6.89 5.32
CA GLN A 89 -48.48 6.81 4.18
C GLN A 89 -47.02 6.75 4.63
N ASN A 90 -46.69 7.44 5.72
CA ASN A 90 -45.35 7.43 6.31
C ASN A 90 -44.95 6.04 6.83
N LEU A 91 -45.88 5.30 7.45
CA LEU A 91 -45.59 3.96 7.95
C LEU A 91 -45.34 2.98 6.80
N GLY A 92 -46.15 3.05 5.74
CA GLY A 92 -45.99 2.18 4.57
C GLY A 92 -44.67 2.39 3.84
N ASN A 93 -44.27 3.65 3.66
CA ASN A 93 -42.99 3.99 3.03
C ASN A 93 -41.82 3.49 3.85
N THR A 94 -41.84 3.74 5.16
CA THR A 94 -40.79 3.25 6.07
C THR A 94 -40.68 1.72 6.04
N VAL A 95 -41.81 1.00 6.01
CA VAL A 95 -41.80 -0.47 5.93
C VAL A 95 -41.19 -0.93 4.59
N ILE A 96 -41.59 -0.37 3.46
CA ILE A 96 -41.05 -0.75 2.14
C ILE A 96 -39.55 -0.46 2.07
N THR A 97 -39.10 0.72 2.52
CA THR A 97 -37.70 1.11 2.54
C THR A 97 -36.87 0.19 3.43
N LEU A 98 -37.35 -0.14 4.64
CA LEU A 98 -36.68 -1.07 5.52
C LEU A 98 -36.60 -2.47 4.91
N LEU A 99 -37.68 -2.97 4.31
CA LEU A 99 -37.69 -4.30 3.67
C LEU A 99 -36.68 -4.38 2.52
N ALA A 100 -36.65 -3.37 1.65
CA ALA A 100 -35.68 -3.30 0.56
C ALA A 100 -34.25 -3.24 1.11
N ALA A 101 -33.98 -2.37 2.09
CA ALA A 101 -32.66 -2.26 2.71
C ALA A 101 -32.19 -3.56 3.39
N THR A 102 -33.10 -4.28 4.06
CA THR A 102 -32.78 -5.52 4.79
C THR A 102 -32.38 -6.66 3.84
N ILE A 103 -32.84 -6.63 2.58
CA ILE A 103 -32.45 -7.62 1.56
C ILE A 103 -31.22 -7.15 0.80
N THR A 104 -31.22 -5.91 0.33
CA THR A 104 -30.21 -5.44 -0.61
C THR A 104 -28.87 -5.14 0.06
N LEU A 105 -28.84 -4.57 1.28
CA LEU A 105 -27.57 -4.24 1.94
C LEU A 105 -26.76 -5.50 2.30
N PRO A 106 -27.35 -6.59 2.85
CA PRO A 106 -26.61 -7.83 3.04
C PRO A 106 -26.15 -8.45 1.71
N PHE A 107 -26.98 -8.41 0.66
CA PHE A 107 -26.59 -8.91 -0.65
C PHE A 107 -25.37 -8.16 -1.22
N LEU A 108 -25.38 -6.82 -1.14
CA LEU A 108 -24.25 -5.99 -1.56
C LEU A 108 -23.01 -6.22 -0.69
N TYR A 109 -23.20 -6.43 0.61
CA TYR A 109 -22.11 -6.78 1.52
C TYR A 109 -21.37 -8.02 1.04
N TRP A 110 -22.10 -9.10 0.74
CA TRP A 110 -21.52 -10.37 0.34
C TRP A 110 -20.97 -10.38 -1.09
N THR A 111 -21.60 -9.65 -2.01
CA THR A 111 -21.27 -9.72 -3.44
C THR A 111 -20.27 -8.66 -3.90
N VAL A 112 -20.24 -7.50 -3.23
CA VAL A 112 -19.42 -6.34 -3.64
C VAL A 112 -18.50 -5.89 -2.52
N TRP A 113 -19.04 -5.54 -1.35
CA TRP A 113 -18.25 -4.85 -0.33
C TRP A 113 -17.18 -5.74 0.33
N ASP A 114 -17.49 -6.97 0.72
CA ASP A 114 -16.51 -7.87 1.34
C ASP A 114 -15.39 -8.29 0.36
N PRO A 115 -15.71 -8.67 -0.91
CA PRO A 115 -14.68 -8.89 -1.93
C PRO A 115 -13.80 -7.67 -2.21
N GLU A 116 -14.39 -6.47 -2.42
CA GLU A 116 -13.61 -5.27 -2.74
C GLU A 116 -12.81 -4.74 -1.53
N ARG A 117 -13.30 -4.96 -0.29
CA ARG A 117 -12.54 -4.66 0.93
C ARG A 117 -11.31 -5.54 1.14
N THR A 118 -11.29 -6.73 0.54
CA THR A 118 -10.16 -7.67 0.64
C THR A 118 -9.25 -7.63 -0.57
N ARG A 119 -9.68 -6.94 -1.64
CA ARG A 119 -8.91 -6.76 -2.85
C ARG A 119 -7.88 -5.66 -2.66
N ASN A 120 -6.61 -6.04 -2.72
CA ASN A 120 -5.51 -5.08 -2.76
C ASN A 120 -5.46 -4.40 -4.13
N VAL A 121 -5.34 -3.08 -4.12
CA VAL A 121 -5.13 -2.25 -5.29
C VAL A 121 -3.87 -1.41 -5.09
N ILE A 122 -3.22 -1.06 -6.19
CA ILE A 122 -2.11 -0.11 -6.18
C ILE A 122 -2.61 1.13 -6.88
N THR A 123 -2.68 2.23 -6.14
CA THR A 123 -2.97 3.55 -6.67
C THR A 123 -1.67 4.26 -6.97
N PHE A 124 -1.67 5.04 -8.04
CA PHE A 124 -0.53 5.85 -8.45
C PHE A 124 -0.94 7.31 -8.41
N ASP A 125 -0.17 8.09 -7.67
CA ASP A 125 -0.27 9.54 -7.66
C ASP A 125 1.07 10.17 -8.07
N ARG A 126 1.04 11.45 -8.42
CA ARG A 126 2.23 12.21 -8.77
C ARG A 126 2.24 13.53 -8.04
N ASP A 127 3.37 13.80 -7.41
CA ASP A 127 3.62 15.08 -6.76
C ASP A 127 5.01 15.61 -7.08
N ILE A 128 5.27 16.86 -6.70
CA ILE A 128 6.56 17.51 -6.88
C ILE A 128 7.13 17.80 -5.50
N VAL A 129 8.30 17.25 -5.21
CA VAL A 129 9.00 17.49 -3.95
C VAL A 129 9.96 18.67 -4.08
N ALA A 130 10.14 19.43 -3.00
CA ALA A 130 11.03 20.60 -3.01
C ALA A 130 12.52 20.22 -2.97
N SER A 131 12.85 19.09 -2.35
CA SER A 131 14.21 18.56 -2.24
C SER A 131 14.17 17.04 -2.01
N VAL A 132 15.29 16.37 -2.27
CA VAL A 132 15.39 14.90 -2.20
C VAL A 132 16.68 14.50 -1.53
N HIS A 133 16.64 13.51 -0.63
CA HIS A 133 17.87 12.91 -0.08
C HIS A 133 18.56 12.00 -1.10
N PHE A 134 19.88 12.10 -1.21
CA PHE A 134 20.65 11.13 -2.00
C PHE A 134 20.49 9.71 -1.41
N PRO A 135 20.48 8.68 -2.26
CA PRO A 135 20.35 7.30 -1.81
C PRO A 135 21.64 6.78 -1.19
N SER A 136 21.52 5.69 -0.43
CA SER A 136 22.67 4.86 -0.11
C SER A 136 23.05 4.00 -1.32
N ILE A 137 24.35 3.79 -1.50
CA ILE A 137 24.90 3.02 -2.62
C ILE A 137 25.74 1.90 -2.04
N THR A 138 25.58 0.67 -2.54
CA THR A 138 26.44 -0.45 -2.17
C THR A 138 27.02 -1.08 -3.41
N LEU A 139 28.33 -1.26 -3.39
CA LEU A 139 29.12 -1.96 -4.40
C LEU A 139 29.32 -3.40 -3.95
N PHE A 140 29.13 -4.37 -4.86
CA PHE A 140 29.34 -5.77 -4.58
C PHE A 140 30.32 -6.41 -5.56
N GLN A 141 31.19 -7.23 -4.99
CA GLN A 141 32.07 -8.14 -5.69
C GLN A 141 31.69 -9.57 -5.30
N ARG A 142 31.45 -10.46 -6.26
CA ARG A 142 31.24 -11.88 -5.94
C ARG A 142 32.52 -12.50 -5.40
N VAL A 143 32.41 -13.30 -4.34
CA VAL A 143 33.58 -13.97 -3.73
C VAL A 143 34.13 -15.09 -4.61
N ASP A 144 33.23 -15.82 -5.26
CA ASP A 144 33.52 -16.99 -6.11
C ASP A 144 33.88 -16.62 -7.56
N TRP A 145 33.76 -15.35 -7.94
CA TRP A 145 33.99 -14.89 -9.31
C TRP A 145 35.09 -13.83 -9.36
N THR A 146 36.28 -14.27 -9.77
CA THR A 146 37.49 -13.44 -9.73
C THR A 146 37.77 -12.65 -11.01
N SER A 147 36.95 -12.79 -12.06
CA SER A 147 36.99 -11.91 -13.25
C SER A 147 36.26 -10.56 -13.04
N GLN A 148 36.01 -10.15 -11.79
CA GLN A 148 35.43 -8.86 -11.42
C GLN A 148 36.49 -7.90 -10.87
N ALA A 149 36.15 -6.62 -10.79
CA ALA A 149 37.00 -5.65 -10.11
C ALA A 149 37.06 -5.98 -8.61
N LYS A 150 38.28 -6.03 -8.06
CA LYS A 150 38.50 -6.28 -6.64
C LYS A 150 38.47 -4.97 -5.89
N LEU A 151 37.43 -4.77 -5.08
CA LEU A 151 37.26 -3.55 -4.28
C LEU A 151 38.39 -3.43 -3.24
N GLU A 152 38.93 -2.22 -3.13
CA GLU A 152 39.97 -1.86 -2.16
C GLU A 152 39.45 -0.72 -1.25
N VAL A 153 39.90 -0.73 0.01
CA VAL A 153 39.58 0.31 1.01
C VAL A 153 40.67 1.38 1.05
N ASP A 154 41.90 1.01 0.66
CA ASP A 154 43.05 1.90 0.56
C ASP A 154 43.49 1.94 -0.91
N PRO A 155 43.45 3.11 -1.58
CA PRO A 155 43.17 4.45 -1.05
C PRO A 155 41.71 4.66 -0.63
N PRO A 156 41.46 5.57 0.33
CA PRO A 156 40.12 5.81 0.84
C PRO A 156 39.20 6.30 -0.29
N PRO A 157 37.95 5.80 -0.33
CA PRO A 157 36.99 6.23 -1.32
C PRO A 157 36.66 7.72 -1.17
N LYS A 158 36.19 8.34 -2.25
CA LYS A 158 35.83 9.76 -2.26
C LYS A 158 34.33 9.93 -2.49
N CYS A 159 33.75 11.00 -1.97
CA CYS A 159 32.37 11.35 -2.23
C CYS A 159 32.20 12.88 -2.10
N PHE A 160 31.52 13.48 -3.06
CA PHE A 160 31.27 14.92 -3.14
C PHE A 160 29.83 15.18 -3.53
N LEU A 161 29.20 16.17 -2.88
CA LEU A 161 27.95 16.77 -3.36
C LEU A 161 28.28 18.01 -4.18
N GLY A 162 27.73 18.09 -5.39
CA GLY A 162 28.10 19.10 -6.37
C GLY A 162 29.33 18.73 -7.18
N TRP A 163 30.13 19.73 -7.55
CA TRP A 163 31.39 19.50 -8.27
C TRP A 163 32.49 18.98 -7.35
N HIS A 164 33.42 18.19 -7.92
CA HIS A 164 34.59 17.66 -7.21
C HIS A 164 35.36 18.77 -6.50
N ASN A 165 35.45 18.69 -5.18
CA ASN A 165 36.20 19.65 -4.37
C ASN A 165 36.78 18.99 -3.11
N GLU A 166 38.08 18.69 -3.16
CA GLU A 166 38.83 18.05 -2.05
C GLU A 166 39.08 18.97 -0.85
N THR A 167 38.72 20.25 -0.95
CA THR A 167 38.84 21.22 0.17
C THR A 167 37.49 21.57 0.81
N ALA A 168 36.39 21.04 0.27
CA ALA A 168 35.06 21.26 0.83
C ALA A 168 34.91 20.64 2.24
N PRO A 169 34.10 21.25 3.12
CA PRO A 169 33.81 20.67 4.43
C PRO A 169 32.97 19.39 4.29
N ASP A 170 33.01 18.54 5.32
CA ASP A 170 32.16 17.35 5.39
C ASP A 170 30.66 17.71 5.43
N CYS A 171 29.82 16.87 4.82
CA CYS A 171 28.37 16.98 4.83
C CYS A 171 27.85 16.59 6.23
N GLU A 172 27.98 17.49 7.21
CA GLU A 172 27.46 17.31 8.57
C GLU A 172 25.96 17.57 8.69
N ILE A 173 25.35 16.93 9.69
CA ILE A 173 23.90 16.89 9.97
C ILE A 173 23.34 18.26 10.40
N THR A 174 24.20 19.17 10.89
CA THR A 174 23.80 20.36 11.65
C THR A 174 23.68 21.65 10.84
N SER A 175 24.19 21.71 9.60
CA SER A 175 24.10 22.93 8.79
C SER A 175 22.85 22.91 7.92
N ALA A 176 21.72 23.35 8.48
CA ALA A 176 20.47 23.61 7.74
C ALA A 176 20.60 24.69 6.64
N GLU A 177 21.79 25.28 6.48
CA GLU A 177 22.07 26.40 5.57
C GLU A 177 23.06 26.05 4.44
N TYR A 178 23.59 24.83 4.36
CA TYR A 178 24.63 24.55 3.37
C TYR A 178 24.05 24.21 1.99
N THR A 179 23.93 25.23 1.14
CA THR A 179 23.58 25.11 -0.29
C THR A 179 24.81 24.96 -1.21
N GLY A 180 25.98 24.60 -0.65
CA GLY A 180 27.26 24.54 -1.35
C GLY A 180 27.70 23.12 -1.76
N ALA A 181 28.98 22.96 -2.11
CA ALA A 181 29.60 21.66 -2.35
C ALA A 181 30.23 21.12 -1.06
N CYS A 182 29.88 19.92 -0.62
CA CYS A 182 30.42 19.28 0.60
C CYS A 182 31.00 17.89 0.29
N GLN A 183 31.80 17.38 1.21
CA GLN A 183 32.38 16.03 1.12
C GLN A 183 31.56 15.02 1.91
N CYS A 184 31.34 13.86 1.33
CA CYS A 184 30.68 12.73 1.97
C CYS A 184 31.59 11.51 2.04
N GLY A 185 32.92 11.70 1.88
CA GLY A 185 33.90 10.60 1.87
C GLY A 185 33.89 9.82 3.17
N ASN A 186 33.68 10.50 4.29
CA ASN A 186 33.54 9.92 5.64
C ASN A 186 32.27 9.04 5.83
N ARG A 187 31.40 8.95 4.82
CA ARG A 187 30.17 8.13 4.84
C ARG A 187 30.35 6.75 4.22
N TRP A 188 31.50 6.47 3.62
CA TRP A 188 31.84 5.12 3.21
C TRP A 188 32.12 4.24 4.43
N SER A 189 31.82 2.95 4.33
CA SER A 189 32.17 1.99 5.36
C SER A 189 33.70 1.90 5.51
N ASP A 190 34.19 1.77 6.75
CA ASP A 190 35.64 1.66 7.00
C ASP A 190 36.24 0.32 6.53
N ARG A 191 35.38 -0.63 6.16
CA ARG A 191 35.75 -1.97 5.71
C ARG A 191 34.79 -2.49 4.66
N ILE A 192 35.27 -3.49 3.93
CA ILE A 192 34.45 -4.31 3.03
C ILE A 192 33.91 -5.48 3.85
N GLU A 193 32.59 -5.64 3.87
CA GLU A 193 31.91 -6.66 4.66
C GLU A 193 31.43 -7.82 3.79
N ASP A 194 31.37 -9.03 4.35
CA ASP A 194 30.79 -10.17 3.65
C ASP A 194 29.26 -10.10 3.73
N PHE A 195 28.61 -10.35 2.60
CA PHE A 195 27.17 -10.26 2.41
C PHE A 195 26.67 -11.47 1.62
N GLU A 196 25.70 -12.20 2.16
CA GLU A 196 25.10 -13.34 1.47
C GLU A 196 23.71 -12.98 0.95
N TRP A 197 23.47 -13.25 -0.33
CA TRP A 197 22.16 -13.04 -0.94
C TRP A 197 21.87 -14.10 -1.99
N GLN A 198 20.67 -14.69 -1.92
CA GLN A 198 20.24 -15.79 -2.79
C GLN A 198 21.28 -16.92 -2.89
N ASN A 199 21.80 -17.36 -1.74
CA ASN A 199 22.84 -18.41 -1.61
C ASN A 199 24.16 -18.10 -2.35
N THR A 200 24.46 -16.83 -2.59
CA THR A 200 25.71 -16.38 -3.19
C THR A 200 26.40 -15.40 -2.25
N SER A 201 27.70 -15.58 -2.03
CA SER A 201 28.51 -14.70 -1.18
C SER A 201 29.11 -13.55 -1.99
N TYR A 202 28.97 -12.35 -1.44
CA TYR A 202 29.47 -11.10 -1.98
C TYR A 202 30.33 -10.39 -0.93
N ARG A 203 31.27 -9.59 -1.39
CA ARG A 203 31.96 -8.56 -0.62
C ARG A 203 31.29 -7.23 -0.91
N ALA A 204 30.76 -6.58 0.10
CA ALA A 204 29.97 -5.36 0.01
C ALA A 204 30.76 -4.15 0.53
N PHE A 205 30.72 -3.05 -0.21
CA PHE A 205 31.30 -1.78 0.17
C PHE A 205 30.24 -0.69 0.05
N THR A 206 29.89 -0.06 1.18
CA THR A 206 28.68 0.75 1.26
C THR A 206 29.00 2.20 1.54
N LEU A 207 28.39 3.09 0.75
CA LEU A 207 28.24 4.51 1.02
C LEU A 207 26.87 4.74 1.65
N THR A 208 26.84 5.06 2.95
CA THR A 208 25.59 5.30 3.68
C THR A 208 25.22 6.77 3.61
N SER A 209 24.13 7.08 2.91
CA SER A 209 23.66 8.46 2.83
C SER A 209 23.06 8.93 4.15
N SER A 210 23.19 10.22 4.45
CA SER A 210 22.71 10.84 5.68
C SER A 210 21.69 11.95 5.39
N ILE A 211 20.99 12.43 6.42
CA ILE A 211 19.96 13.46 6.27
C ILE A 211 20.50 14.80 5.74
N SER A 212 21.80 15.07 5.85
CA SER A 212 22.46 16.25 5.27
C SER A 212 22.79 16.09 3.79
N MET A 213 22.72 14.88 3.23
CA MET A 213 23.00 14.63 1.83
C MET A 213 21.75 14.86 0.99
N VAL A 214 21.45 16.13 0.73
CA VAL A 214 20.24 16.57 0.04
C VAL A 214 20.59 17.12 -1.34
N SER A 215 19.76 16.78 -2.33
CA SER A 215 19.69 17.43 -3.63
C SER A 215 18.67 18.59 -3.53
N PRO A 216 19.12 19.85 -3.58
CA PRO A 216 18.24 21.01 -3.44
C PRO A 216 17.54 21.39 -4.76
N MET A 217 18.03 20.89 -5.89
CA MET A 217 17.46 21.15 -7.21
C MET A 217 17.68 19.95 -8.13
N PRO A 218 16.83 19.74 -9.15
CA PRO A 218 17.06 18.72 -10.16
C PRO A 218 18.45 18.87 -10.79
N THR A 219 19.05 17.77 -11.23
CA THR A 219 20.40 17.69 -11.83
C THR A 219 21.56 18.06 -10.91
N TYR A 220 21.31 18.42 -9.65
CA TYR A 220 22.37 18.50 -8.66
C TYR A 220 22.95 17.10 -8.43
N GLN A 221 24.25 16.98 -8.60
CA GLN A 221 24.95 15.69 -8.68
C GLN A 221 25.64 15.33 -7.36
N MET A 222 25.71 14.04 -7.08
CA MET A 222 26.64 13.44 -6.14
C MET A 222 27.67 12.63 -6.92
N ILE A 223 28.95 12.89 -6.67
CA ILE A 223 30.07 12.17 -7.27
C ILE A 223 30.61 11.21 -6.21
N ALA A 224 30.47 9.91 -6.41
CA ALA A 224 31.01 8.88 -5.53
C ALA A 224 32.11 8.09 -6.27
N GLN A 225 33.28 7.94 -5.64
CA GLN A 225 34.42 7.25 -6.21
C GLN A 225 34.89 6.12 -5.30
N ALA A 226 35.05 4.93 -5.86
CA ALA A 226 35.60 3.77 -5.18
C ALA A 226 36.79 3.22 -5.97
N PHE A 227 37.75 2.65 -5.25
CA PHE A 227 38.99 2.17 -5.84
C PHE A 227 39.01 0.65 -5.93
N PHE A 228 39.68 0.14 -6.96
CA PHE A 228 39.76 -1.29 -7.21
C PHE A 228 41.05 -1.71 -7.91
N THR A 229 41.38 -2.98 -7.78
CA THR A 229 42.43 -3.66 -8.55
C THR A 229 41.81 -4.68 -9.51
N TYR A 230 42.54 -5.06 -10.55
CA TYR A 230 42.06 -6.07 -11.50
C TYR A 230 43.22 -6.93 -11.99
N ASP A 231 43.02 -8.25 -12.07
CA ASP A 231 44.04 -9.19 -12.56
C ASP A 231 43.57 -9.76 -13.90
N THR A 232 44.14 -9.28 -15.01
CA THR A 232 43.74 -9.76 -16.34
C THR A 232 44.16 -11.20 -16.61
N ALA A 233 45.26 -11.67 -16.00
CA ALA A 233 45.74 -13.05 -16.17
C ALA A 233 44.79 -14.03 -15.47
N LYS A 234 44.38 -13.72 -14.24
CA LYS A 234 43.38 -14.50 -13.50
C LYS A 234 42.02 -14.44 -14.20
N ALA A 235 41.58 -13.26 -14.60
CA ALA A 235 40.32 -13.13 -15.34
C ALA A 235 40.32 -13.94 -16.63
N ARG A 236 41.43 -13.98 -17.38
CA ARG A 236 41.56 -14.82 -18.58
C ARG A 236 41.49 -16.31 -18.24
N ALA A 237 42.10 -16.74 -17.14
CA ALA A 237 42.05 -18.12 -16.69
C ALA A 237 40.62 -18.55 -16.33
N ASP A 238 39.87 -17.68 -15.64
CA ASP A 238 38.52 -17.99 -15.15
C ASP A 238 37.46 -17.92 -16.26
N SER A 239 37.50 -16.88 -17.12
CA SER A 239 36.48 -16.66 -18.16
C SER A 239 36.89 -17.04 -19.58
N SER A 240 38.08 -17.64 -19.77
CA SER A 240 38.69 -17.94 -21.09
C SER A 240 38.89 -16.73 -22.01
N ARG A 241 38.51 -15.54 -21.56
CA ARG A 241 38.60 -14.22 -22.22
C ARG A 241 38.79 -13.17 -21.14
N VAL A 242 39.48 -12.09 -21.49
CA VAL A 242 39.60 -10.91 -20.61
C VAL A 242 38.34 -10.08 -20.80
N LEU A 243 37.57 -9.92 -19.73
CA LEU A 243 36.42 -9.03 -19.67
C LEU A 243 36.87 -7.66 -19.14
N SER A 244 36.10 -6.61 -19.39
CA SER A 244 36.31 -5.36 -18.67
C SER A 244 35.99 -5.57 -17.18
N PRO A 245 36.74 -4.96 -16.25
CA PRO A 245 36.44 -5.05 -14.83
C PRO A 245 35.02 -4.54 -14.57
N SER A 246 34.26 -5.30 -13.80
CA SER A 246 32.87 -4.98 -13.49
C SER A 246 32.59 -5.15 -12.01
N VAL A 247 31.61 -4.41 -11.52
CA VAL A 247 31.15 -4.40 -10.12
C VAL A 247 29.63 -4.33 -10.13
N TRP A 248 28.99 -5.04 -9.20
CA TRP A 248 27.54 -4.93 -9.00
C TRP A 248 27.23 -3.71 -8.13
N ILE A 249 26.18 -2.99 -8.44
CA ILE A 249 25.70 -1.86 -7.63
C ILE A 249 24.26 -2.08 -7.18
N ALA A 250 23.92 -1.65 -5.98
CA ALA A 250 22.56 -1.44 -5.54
C ALA A 250 22.40 -0.01 -5.01
N VAL A 251 21.29 0.63 -5.37
CA VAL A 251 20.93 1.98 -4.96
C VAL A 251 19.60 1.89 -4.23
N TYR A 252 19.55 2.37 -3.00
CA TYR A 252 18.38 2.20 -2.14
C TYR A 252 18.18 3.38 -1.19
N ASP A 253 16.96 3.47 -0.65
CA ASP A 253 16.60 4.47 0.34
C ASP A 253 17.47 4.32 1.62
N PRO A 254 18.07 5.40 2.15
CA PRO A 254 18.93 5.34 3.33
C PRO A 254 18.22 4.88 4.61
N THR A 255 16.89 4.86 4.64
CA THR A 255 16.11 4.32 5.77
C THR A 255 16.15 2.79 5.86
N LEU A 256 16.58 2.10 4.80
CA LEU A 256 16.65 0.65 4.72
C LEU A 256 18.11 0.17 4.75
N THR A 257 18.33 -1.04 5.28
CA THR A 257 19.60 -1.74 5.06
C THR A 257 19.62 -2.37 3.66
N VAL A 258 20.82 -2.61 3.12
CA VAL A 258 20.98 -3.25 1.81
C VAL A 258 20.25 -4.59 1.71
N GLN A 259 20.27 -5.39 2.78
CA GLN A 259 19.57 -6.67 2.86
C GLN A 259 18.06 -6.47 2.79
N GLN A 260 17.51 -5.57 3.62
CA GLN A 260 16.08 -5.29 3.66
C GLN A 260 15.58 -4.74 2.33
N ALA A 261 16.36 -3.86 1.69
CA ALA A 261 16.03 -3.29 0.40
C ALA A 261 15.98 -4.36 -0.71
N LEU A 262 16.92 -5.31 -0.72
CA LEU A 262 16.94 -6.41 -1.69
C LEU A 262 15.82 -7.43 -1.43
N GLU A 263 15.59 -7.84 -0.18
CA GLU A 263 14.55 -8.81 0.19
C GLU A 263 13.14 -8.28 -0.03
N SER A 264 12.91 -6.99 0.26
CA SER A 264 11.61 -6.34 0.03
C SER A 264 11.43 -5.83 -1.40
N GLY A 265 12.45 -5.95 -2.26
CA GLY A 265 12.39 -5.55 -3.66
C GLY A 265 12.27 -4.04 -3.87
N TYR A 266 12.88 -3.23 -3.00
CA TYR A 266 13.06 -1.78 -3.18
C TYR A 266 14.34 -1.43 -3.93
N THR A 267 15.21 -2.41 -4.15
CA THR A 267 16.40 -2.27 -4.98
C THR A 267 16.73 -3.59 -5.68
N ARG A 268 17.67 -3.50 -6.63
CA ARG A 268 18.18 -4.62 -7.41
C ARG A 268 19.66 -4.42 -7.66
N MET A 269 20.40 -5.52 -7.71
CA MET A 269 21.80 -5.47 -8.13
C MET A 269 21.88 -5.30 -9.64
N VAL A 270 22.67 -4.32 -10.08
CA VAL A 270 22.94 -4.06 -11.50
C VAL A 270 24.44 -4.10 -11.74
N LEU A 271 24.88 -4.86 -12.73
CA LEU A 271 26.29 -4.95 -13.08
C LEU A 271 26.69 -3.75 -13.93
N ILE A 272 27.75 -3.05 -13.55
CA ILE A 272 28.32 -1.94 -14.32
C ILE A 272 29.78 -2.20 -14.65
N ASN A 273 30.27 -1.55 -15.71
CA ASN A 273 31.70 -1.47 -15.97
C ASN A 273 32.35 -0.56 -14.92
N ALA A 274 33.35 -1.09 -14.21
CA ALA A 274 34.05 -0.38 -13.15
C ALA A 274 35.17 0.51 -13.71
N ASN A 275 35.75 0.17 -14.86
CA ASN A 275 36.81 0.96 -15.49
C ASN A 275 36.21 2.08 -16.32
N GLY A 276 35.72 3.12 -15.65
CA GLY A 276 35.16 4.29 -16.32
C GLY A 276 34.29 5.17 -15.43
N MET A 277 33.52 6.03 -16.10
CA MET A 277 32.52 6.89 -15.47
C MET A 277 31.13 6.33 -15.73
N ALA A 278 30.32 6.20 -14.68
CA ALA A 278 28.93 5.79 -14.79
C ALA A 278 28.01 6.91 -14.28
N ALA A 279 27.11 7.38 -15.13
CA ALA A 279 26.03 8.28 -14.74
C ALA A 279 24.81 7.44 -14.31
N LEU A 280 24.34 7.69 -13.10
CA LEU A 280 23.16 7.09 -12.48
C LEU A 280 22.07 8.15 -12.38
N ASN A 281 21.09 8.08 -13.28
CA ASN A 281 19.91 8.92 -13.27
C ASN A 281 18.81 8.21 -12.47
N LEU A 282 18.34 8.85 -11.42
CA LEU A 282 17.37 8.28 -10.49
C LEU A 282 16.00 8.94 -10.69
N GLY A 283 15.02 8.16 -11.14
CA GLY A 283 13.61 8.51 -11.04
C GLY A 283 13.07 8.25 -9.64
N LEU A 284 12.23 9.16 -9.15
CA LEU A 284 11.64 9.07 -7.82
C LEU A 284 10.34 8.27 -7.88
N ASN A 285 10.34 7.08 -7.26
CA ASN A 285 9.13 6.34 -7.00
C ASN A 285 9.08 5.99 -5.51
N TYR A 286 8.05 6.45 -4.81
CA TYR A 286 7.89 6.30 -3.38
C TYR A 286 6.79 5.28 -3.11
N ARG A 287 7.14 4.17 -2.46
CA ARG A 287 6.24 3.03 -2.31
C ARG A 287 5.75 2.92 -0.87
N GLU A 288 4.44 3.01 -0.70
CA GLU A 288 3.76 2.79 0.57
C GLU A 288 3.05 1.43 0.51
N ALA A 289 3.64 0.41 1.12
CA ALA A 289 3.05 -0.93 1.18
C ALA A 289 2.32 -1.15 2.52
N LEU A 290 1.23 -1.91 2.51
CA LEU A 290 0.46 -2.20 3.71
C LEU A 290 1.32 -2.92 4.77
N GLY A 291 1.43 -2.32 5.96
CA GLY A 291 2.19 -2.89 7.08
C GLY A 291 3.71 -2.77 6.94
N LYS A 292 4.22 -2.03 5.96
CA LYS A 292 5.65 -1.73 5.81
C LYS A 292 5.91 -0.23 5.92
N ALA A 293 7.12 0.14 6.35
CA ALA A 293 7.56 1.53 6.30
C ALA A 293 7.66 1.97 4.82
N PRO A 294 7.21 3.19 4.49
CA PRO A 294 7.32 3.69 3.14
C PRO A 294 8.77 4.03 2.82
N ALA A 295 9.19 3.79 1.58
CA ALA A 295 10.56 4.01 1.14
C ALA A 295 10.64 4.27 -0.37
N TYR A 296 11.70 4.94 -0.80
CA TYR A 296 12.00 5.15 -2.21
C TYR A 296 12.49 3.85 -2.89
N ASP A 297 11.90 3.57 -4.03
CA ASP A 297 12.34 2.58 -5.02
C ASP A 297 12.76 3.36 -6.27
N TYR A 298 14.06 3.57 -6.43
CA TYR A 298 14.56 4.45 -7.47
C TYR A 298 14.49 3.78 -8.85
N GLN A 299 13.84 4.45 -9.81
CA GLN A 299 13.91 4.03 -11.21
C GLN A 299 15.29 4.38 -11.77
N LEU A 300 16.18 3.39 -11.78
CA LEU A 300 17.57 3.56 -12.19
C LEU A 300 17.73 3.53 -13.72
N SER A 301 18.34 4.58 -14.28
CA SER A 301 18.87 4.62 -15.65
C SER A 301 20.37 4.85 -15.61
N ILE A 302 21.14 3.93 -16.20
CA ILE A 302 22.60 3.90 -16.14
C ILE A 302 23.17 4.20 -17.53
N SER A 303 24.16 5.07 -17.58
CA SER A 303 25.00 5.29 -18.77
C SER A 303 26.46 5.21 -18.38
N THR A 304 27.23 4.36 -19.05
CA THR A 304 28.64 4.14 -18.73
C THR A 304 29.54 4.56 -19.88
N VAL A 305 30.58 5.33 -19.60
CA VAL A 305 31.67 5.65 -20.52
C VAL A 305 32.91 4.90 -20.03
N PRO A 306 33.34 3.83 -20.71
CA PRO A 306 34.50 3.07 -20.31
C PRO A 306 35.79 3.87 -20.55
N SER A 307 36.78 3.67 -19.68
CA SER A 307 38.16 4.10 -19.90
C SER A 307 38.81 3.19 -20.95
N MET A 308 39.66 3.79 -21.79
CA MET A 308 40.42 3.08 -22.82
C MET A 308 41.65 2.36 -22.24
N ASP A 309 42.17 2.86 -21.12
CA ASP A 309 43.35 2.31 -20.46
C ASP A 309 42.97 1.63 -19.14
N LEU A 310 43.71 0.58 -18.80
CA LEU A 310 43.59 -0.16 -17.56
C LEU A 310 44.91 -0.07 -16.79
N GLN A 311 45.00 0.93 -15.91
CA GLN A 311 46.24 1.25 -15.18
C GLN A 311 46.48 0.38 -13.93
N CYS A 312 45.50 -0.43 -13.53
CA CYS A 312 45.51 -1.23 -12.31
C CYS A 312 45.59 -2.74 -12.57
N ASP A 313 46.10 -3.13 -13.74
CA ASP A 313 46.30 -4.54 -14.05
C ASP A 313 47.43 -5.12 -13.17
N THR A 314 47.06 -5.89 -12.15
CA THR A 314 48.01 -6.51 -11.22
C THR A 314 48.69 -7.75 -11.79
N SER A 315 48.35 -8.18 -13.01
CA SER A 315 49.02 -9.31 -13.65
C SER A 315 50.46 -9.00 -14.09
N ASP A 316 50.77 -7.71 -14.34
CA ASP A 316 52.14 -7.21 -14.54
C ASP A 316 52.47 -6.14 -13.47
N PRO A 317 53.20 -6.51 -12.40
CA PRO A 317 53.56 -5.57 -11.32
C PRO A 317 54.39 -4.37 -11.77
N LYS A 318 55.01 -4.41 -12.96
CA LYS A 318 55.77 -3.28 -13.52
C LYS A 318 54.88 -2.33 -14.34
N GLY A 319 53.71 -2.79 -14.77
CA GLY A 319 52.72 -2.02 -15.54
C GLY A 319 51.66 -1.33 -14.69
N ALA A 320 51.43 -1.80 -13.45
CA ALA A 320 50.49 -1.17 -12.53
C ALA A 320 51.04 0.15 -11.96
N SER A 321 50.45 1.28 -12.35
CA SER A 321 50.81 2.61 -11.83
C SER A 321 50.03 3.00 -10.55
N GLY A 322 48.99 2.24 -10.20
CA GLY A 322 48.15 2.45 -9.02
C GLY A 322 46.80 1.73 -9.12
N PRO A 323 45.92 1.88 -8.12
CA PRO A 323 44.56 1.35 -8.18
C PRO A 323 43.72 2.10 -9.22
N CYS A 324 42.80 1.40 -9.88
CA CYS A 324 41.81 2.03 -10.73
C CYS A 324 40.71 2.62 -9.87
N PHE A 325 39.91 3.49 -10.47
CA PHE A 325 38.76 4.07 -9.81
C PHE A 325 37.50 3.91 -10.67
N LEU A 326 36.39 3.66 -10.00
CA LEU A 326 35.05 3.78 -10.53
C LEU A 326 34.51 5.15 -10.11
N SER A 327 34.00 5.95 -11.05
CA SER A 327 33.31 7.20 -10.72
C SER A 327 31.81 7.08 -11.02
N LEU A 328 30.98 7.25 -9.99
CA LEU A 328 29.53 7.27 -10.07
C LEU A 328 29.03 8.71 -9.98
N PHE A 329 28.35 9.17 -11.02
CA PHE A 329 27.68 10.47 -11.07
C PHE A 329 26.18 10.24 -10.84
N VAL A 330 25.72 10.47 -9.62
CA VAL A 330 24.35 10.20 -9.19
C VAL A 330 23.56 11.50 -9.22
N GLN A 331 22.42 11.51 -9.91
CA GLN A 331 21.57 12.69 -9.99
C GLN A 331 20.10 12.35 -10.13
N PHE A 332 19.25 13.32 -9.79
CA PHE A 332 17.81 13.27 -10.01
C PHE A 332 17.45 14.16 -11.20
N PRO A 333 17.03 13.61 -12.36
CA PRO A 333 16.69 14.43 -13.52
C PRO A 333 15.49 15.34 -13.29
N SER A 334 14.56 14.92 -12.42
CA SER A 334 13.35 15.64 -12.05
C SER A 334 13.00 15.35 -10.58
N PHE A 335 12.32 16.29 -9.93
CA PHE A 335 11.71 16.11 -8.61
C PHE A 335 10.21 15.74 -8.69
N GLU A 336 9.71 15.43 -9.90
CA GLU A 336 8.44 14.74 -10.05
C GLU A 336 8.58 13.33 -9.46
N ARG A 337 7.81 13.08 -8.40
CA ARG A 337 7.79 11.83 -7.67
C ARG A 337 6.50 11.10 -7.97
N GLN A 338 6.63 9.83 -8.34
CA GLN A 338 5.49 8.92 -8.40
C GLN A 338 5.30 8.32 -7.02
N VAL A 339 4.10 8.38 -6.46
CA VAL A 339 3.74 7.69 -5.22
C VAL A 339 2.92 6.47 -5.59
N SER A 340 3.40 5.29 -5.25
CA SER A 340 2.62 4.05 -5.38
C SER A 340 2.13 3.62 -4.00
N GLN A 341 0.83 3.76 -3.77
CA GLN A 341 0.21 3.38 -2.51
C GLN A 341 -0.53 2.07 -2.70
N GLN A 342 -0.20 1.09 -1.86
CA GLN A 342 -0.97 -0.13 -1.75
C GLN A 342 -2.11 0.12 -0.77
N ASP A 343 -3.34 -0.01 -1.25
CA ASP A 343 -4.54 0.19 -0.47
C ASP A 343 -5.55 -0.93 -0.76
N VAL A 344 -6.68 -0.93 -0.08
CA VAL A 344 -7.83 -1.77 -0.40
C VAL A 344 -8.75 -1.07 -1.40
N ALA A 345 -9.40 -1.82 -2.29
CA ALA A 345 -10.25 -1.24 -3.33
C ALA A 345 -11.45 -0.47 -2.75
N MET A 346 -11.90 -0.86 -1.56
CA MET A 346 -13.00 -0.21 -0.85
C MET A 346 -12.68 -0.12 0.65
N LYS A 347 -12.75 1.08 1.23
CA LYS A 347 -12.63 1.28 2.69
C LYS A 347 -14.01 1.18 3.34
N TRP A 348 -14.05 1.01 4.66
CA TRP A 348 -15.31 1.02 5.41
C TRP A 348 -16.09 2.32 5.26
N GLN A 349 -15.38 3.45 5.06
CA GLN A 349 -16.01 4.74 4.79
C GLN A 349 -16.77 4.71 3.45
N ASP A 350 -16.18 4.10 2.42
CA ASP A 350 -16.81 3.92 1.11
C ASP A 350 -18.02 2.98 1.20
N VAL A 351 -17.91 1.90 1.97
CA VAL A 351 -19.05 0.99 2.25
C VAL A 351 -20.19 1.72 2.94
N ALA A 352 -19.90 2.54 3.95
CA ALA A 352 -20.92 3.31 4.66
C ALA A 352 -21.57 4.36 3.75
N ALA A 353 -20.79 5.02 2.90
CA ALA A 353 -21.29 5.97 1.92
C ALA A 353 -22.18 5.29 0.87
N ASP A 354 -21.74 4.15 0.31
CA ASP A 354 -22.50 3.38 -0.66
C ASP A 354 -23.80 2.83 -0.05
N ALA A 355 -23.74 2.23 1.14
CA ALA A 355 -24.91 1.78 1.88
C ALA A 355 -25.90 2.92 2.17
N GLY A 356 -25.40 4.10 2.53
CA GLY A 356 -26.19 5.31 2.71
C GLY A 356 -26.90 5.74 1.42
N SER A 357 -26.20 5.64 0.29
CA SER A 357 -26.77 5.96 -1.03
C SER A 357 -27.94 5.03 -1.41
N TRP A 358 -27.79 3.72 -1.17
CA TRP A 358 -28.85 2.73 -1.38
C TRP A 358 -30.05 2.98 -0.47
N PHE A 359 -29.80 3.30 0.80
CA PHE A 359 -30.86 3.62 1.74
C PHE A 359 -31.67 4.86 1.31
N ALA A 360 -30.97 5.91 0.85
CA ALA A 360 -31.61 7.11 0.31
C ALA A 360 -32.43 6.81 -0.95
N LEU A 361 -31.93 5.96 -1.85
CA LEU A 361 -32.65 5.51 -3.04
C LEU A 361 -33.95 4.79 -2.67
N PHE A 362 -33.92 3.85 -1.71
CA PHE A 362 -35.12 3.15 -1.26
C PHE A 362 -36.13 4.05 -0.58
N GLN A 363 -35.68 5.07 0.15
CA GLN A 363 -36.54 6.07 0.75
C GLN A 363 -37.26 6.89 -0.34
N LEU A 364 -36.51 7.32 -1.36
CA LEU A 364 -37.04 8.09 -2.48
C LEU A 364 -38.03 7.28 -3.32
N LEU A 365 -37.71 6.01 -3.62
CA LEU A 365 -38.62 5.08 -4.31
C LEU A 365 -39.88 4.83 -3.48
N GLY A 366 -39.77 4.68 -2.16
CA GLY A 366 -40.91 4.58 -1.26
C GLY A 366 -41.84 5.79 -1.38
N TRP A 367 -41.28 7.01 -1.38
CA TRP A 367 -42.06 8.24 -1.57
C TRP A 367 -42.76 8.30 -2.94
N ILE A 368 -42.05 8.01 -4.02
CA ILE A 368 -42.62 7.98 -5.38
C ILE A 368 -43.76 6.97 -5.47
N SER A 369 -43.58 5.76 -4.93
CA SER A 369 -44.59 4.71 -4.92
C SER A 369 -45.85 5.15 -4.18
N SER A 370 -45.70 5.83 -3.04
CA SER A 370 -46.85 6.37 -2.29
C SER A 370 -47.56 7.52 -2.99
N GLY A 371 -46.84 8.36 -3.74
CA GLY A 371 -47.42 9.45 -4.52
C GLY A 371 -48.17 8.93 -5.77
N LEU A 372 -47.59 7.97 -6.49
CA LEU A 372 -48.19 7.37 -7.68
C LEU A 372 -49.41 6.49 -7.38
N ALA A 373 -49.45 5.84 -6.22
CA ALA A 373 -50.60 5.04 -5.78
C ALA A 373 -51.90 5.86 -5.67
N TRP A 374 -51.83 7.20 -5.66
CA TRP A 374 -52.98 8.10 -5.54
C TRP A 374 -53.25 8.96 -6.79
N TYR A 375 -52.37 9.01 -7.80
CA TYR A 375 -52.70 9.70 -9.07
C TYR A 375 -53.74 8.94 -9.91
N LYS A 376 -54.11 7.70 -9.50
CA LYS A 376 -55.21 6.90 -10.05
C LYS A 376 -56.40 6.74 -9.08
N GLY A 377 -56.55 7.65 -8.11
CA GLY A 377 -57.69 7.70 -7.18
C GLY A 377 -58.75 8.70 -7.64
#